data_AF-A0A820NNN8-F1
#
_entry.id   AF-A0A820NNN8-F1
#
_cell.length_a   1.000
_cell.length_b   1.000
_cell.length_c   1.000
_cell.angle_alpha   90.00
_cell.angle_beta   90.00
_cell.angle_gamma   90.00
#
_symmetry.space_group_name_H-M   'P 1'
#
loop_
_entity.id
_entity.type
_entity.pdbx_description
1 polymer ?
#
loop_
_entity_poly.entity_id
_entity_poly.type
_entity_poly.pdbx_seq_one_letter_code
_entity_poly.pdbx_strand_id
1 'polypeptide(L)'
;MAVQAIAAQQQSIAVIFGREDRGLTNEELALANYHVTIPVNPDYGVLNVAQAIQIICYELRMAALQQLNATDTTDQSDAAQYQMPVINPRMEWDEPLVTQQHMQAFYPHLEQMLSEIEFFDPQNPRLLPLRLRRLFGRIQLDRMEYQLLRGIFTRVQALAKGTWHSQNSQAHRKTQEQPHD
;
A
#
# COMPACT_ATOMS: atom_id res chain seq x y z
N MET A 1 -9.36 -9.24 7.17
CA MET A 1 -8.95 -8.04 6.41
C MET A 1 -9.15 -8.18 4.91
N ALA A 2 -8.46 -9.09 4.20
CA ALA A 2 -8.59 -9.22 2.73
C ALA A 2 -10.04 -9.48 2.24
N VAL A 3 -10.72 -10.47 2.83
CA VAL A 3 -12.11 -10.81 2.45
C VAL A 3 -13.10 -9.67 2.72
N GLN A 4 -12.85 -8.89 3.77
CA GLN A 4 -13.65 -7.74 4.18
C GLN A 4 -13.46 -6.56 3.24
N ALA A 5 -12.22 -6.30 2.80
CA ALA A 5 -11.92 -5.27 1.79
C ALA A 5 -12.54 -5.61 0.42
N ILE A 6 -12.58 -6.89 0.04
CA ILE A 6 -13.30 -7.34 -1.17
C ILE A 6 -14.81 -7.14 -1.00
N ALA A 7 -15.37 -7.61 0.12
CA ALA A 7 -16.82 -7.62 0.35
C ALA A 7 -17.41 -6.20 0.54
N ALA A 8 -16.69 -5.30 1.21
CA ALA A 8 -17.19 -3.96 1.55
C ALA A 8 -16.72 -2.85 0.59
N GLN A 9 -15.51 -2.96 0.00
CA GLN A 9 -14.90 -1.86 -0.76
C GLN A 9 -14.65 -2.18 -2.25
N GLN A 10 -15.14 -3.31 -2.77
CA GLN A 10 -14.98 -3.75 -4.18
C GLN A 10 -13.52 -3.72 -4.67
N GLN A 11 -12.57 -3.99 -3.79
CA GLN A 11 -11.16 -4.00 -4.17
C GLN A 11 -10.78 -5.32 -4.84
N SER A 12 -10.04 -5.22 -5.94
CA SER A 12 -9.46 -6.38 -6.61
C SER A 12 -8.24 -6.88 -5.83
N ILE A 13 -8.28 -8.13 -5.37
CA ILE A 13 -7.16 -8.78 -4.70
C ILE A 13 -6.57 -9.85 -5.62
N ALA A 14 -5.23 -9.84 -5.73
CA ALA A 14 -4.48 -10.89 -6.40
C ALA A 14 -3.74 -11.72 -5.35
N VAL A 15 -3.89 -13.05 -5.43
CA VAL A 15 -3.06 -14.00 -4.69
C VAL A 15 -2.10 -14.62 -5.69
N ILE A 16 -0.80 -14.49 -5.43
CA ILE A 16 0.26 -14.91 -6.35
C ILE A 16 0.93 -16.15 -5.76
N PHE A 17 1.05 -17.20 -6.57
CA PHE A 17 1.77 -18.42 -6.22
C PHE A 17 3.03 -18.52 -7.07
N GLY A 18 4.12 -18.94 -6.43
CA GLY A 18 5.39 -19.18 -7.11
C GLY A 18 5.39 -20.50 -7.87
N ARG A 19 6.48 -20.75 -8.60
CA ARG A 19 6.70 -22.05 -9.23
C ARG A 19 6.98 -23.13 -8.18
N GLU A 20 6.60 -24.36 -8.47
CA GLU A 20 6.77 -25.49 -7.54
C GLU A 20 8.23 -25.77 -7.20
N ASP A 21 9.13 -25.60 -8.16
CA ASP A 21 10.55 -25.91 -8.03
C ASP A 21 11.36 -24.81 -7.33
N ARG A 22 10.99 -23.54 -7.51
CA ARG A 22 11.81 -22.39 -7.07
C ARG A 22 11.05 -21.27 -6.36
N GLY A 23 9.74 -21.37 -6.23
CA GLY A 23 8.89 -20.35 -5.61
C GLY A 23 8.83 -19.04 -6.41
N LEU A 24 8.68 -17.92 -5.68
CA LEU A 24 8.73 -16.56 -6.20
C LEU A 24 10.14 -15.99 -6.05
N THR A 25 10.57 -15.19 -7.02
CA THR A 25 11.80 -14.41 -6.96
C THR A 25 11.70 -13.28 -5.94
N ASN A 26 12.84 -12.76 -5.49
CA ASN A 26 12.87 -11.59 -4.60
C ASN A 26 12.22 -10.35 -5.22
N GLU A 27 12.30 -10.21 -6.54
CA GLU A 27 11.67 -9.11 -7.28
C GLU A 27 10.15 -9.25 -7.26
N GLU A 28 9.62 -10.45 -7.51
CA GLU A 28 8.19 -10.74 -7.43
C GLU A 28 7.66 -10.57 -6.00
N LEU A 29 8.40 -11.06 -4.99
CA LEU A 29 8.07 -10.87 -3.58
C LEU A 29 8.04 -9.40 -3.17
N ALA A 30 8.90 -8.56 -3.76
CA ALA A 30 8.94 -7.13 -3.48
C ALA A 30 7.73 -6.36 -4.05
N LEU A 31 7.00 -6.93 -5.00
CA LEU A 31 5.76 -6.36 -5.54
C LEU A 31 4.54 -6.67 -4.66
N ALA A 32 4.59 -7.76 -3.88
CA ALA A 32 3.50 -8.14 -3.00
C ALA A 32 3.43 -7.24 -1.75
N ASN A 33 2.23 -6.76 -1.40
CA ASN A 33 2.01 -5.99 -0.18
C ASN A 33 2.13 -6.84 1.10
N TYR A 34 1.76 -8.12 0.99
CA TYR A 34 1.74 -9.07 2.10
C TYR A 34 2.37 -10.39 1.66
N HIS A 35 3.03 -11.03 2.62
CA HIS A 35 3.52 -12.39 2.48
C HIS A 35 2.73 -13.29 3.42
N VAL A 36 2.17 -14.36 2.87
CA VAL A 36 1.42 -15.36 3.62
C VAL A 36 2.26 -16.62 3.68
N THR A 37 2.41 -17.17 4.89
CA THR A 37 3.11 -18.45 5.11
C THR A 37 2.11 -19.43 5.69
N ILE A 38 1.99 -20.60 5.07
CA ILE A 38 1.19 -21.70 5.61
C ILE A 38 2.03 -22.38 6.69
N PRO A 39 1.51 -22.55 7.93
CA PRO A 39 2.23 -23.28 8.96
C PRO A 39 2.34 -24.75 8.55
N VAL A 40 3.57 -25.25 8.49
CA VAL A 40 3.93 -26.60 8.03
C VAL A 40 4.96 -27.19 8.99
N ASN A 41 5.20 -28.50 8.90
CA ASN A 41 6.23 -29.13 9.71
C ASN A 41 7.61 -28.49 9.39
N PRO A 42 8.35 -27.94 10.37
CA PRO A 42 9.67 -27.34 10.12
C PRO A 42 10.68 -28.33 9.54
N ASP A 43 10.56 -29.62 9.84
CA ASP A 43 11.48 -30.67 9.34
C ASP A 43 11.13 -31.13 7.91
N TYR A 44 9.91 -30.85 7.44
CA TYR A 44 9.44 -31.15 6.09
C TYR A 44 8.39 -30.11 5.66
N GLY A 45 8.88 -28.91 5.34
CA GLY A 45 8.05 -27.73 5.10
C GLY A 45 7.65 -27.50 3.64
N VAL A 46 7.75 -28.52 2.78
CA VAL A 46 7.46 -28.38 1.34
C VAL A 46 6.03 -28.84 1.06
N LEU A 47 5.18 -27.90 0.66
CA LEU A 47 3.85 -28.20 0.11
C LEU A 47 3.91 -28.14 -1.40
N ASN A 48 3.17 -29.04 -2.04
CA ASN A 48 2.88 -28.90 -3.46
C ASN A 48 2.02 -27.63 -3.67
N VAL A 49 2.21 -26.96 -4.81
CA VAL A 49 1.52 -25.70 -5.13
C VAL A 49 0.00 -25.86 -5.11
N ALA A 50 -0.54 -26.98 -5.59
CA ALA A 50 -1.98 -27.24 -5.55
C ALA A 50 -2.51 -27.38 -4.11
N GLN A 51 -1.73 -27.97 -3.20
CA GLN A 51 -2.09 -28.05 -1.77
C GLN A 51 -2.12 -26.66 -1.14
N ALA A 52 -1.12 -25.83 -1.43
CA ALA A 52 -1.09 -24.44 -0.96
C ALA A 52 -2.30 -23.65 -1.47
N ILE A 53 -2.62 -23.77 -2.77
CA ILE A 53 -3.82 -23.13 -3.37
C ILE A 53 -5.09 -23.60 -2.65
N GLN A 54 -5.24 -24.91 -2.44
CA GLN A 54 -6.42 -25.47 -1.79
C GLN A 54 -6.63 -24.92 -0.37
N ILE A 55 -5.57 -24.81 0.42
CA ILE A 55 -5.62 -24.24 1.78
C ILE A 55 -6.02 -22.77 1.71
N ILE A 56 -5.39 -21.96 0.85
CA ILE A 56 -5.71 -20.55 0.72
C ILE A 56 -7.17 -20.34 0.27
N CYS A 57 -7.64 -21.09 -0.73
CA CYS A 57 -9.03 -21.04 -1.17
C CYS A 57 -10.02 -21.43 -0.07
N TYR A 58 -9.68 -22.45 0.72
CA TYR A 58 -10.49 -22.89 1.85
C TYR A 58 -10.61 -21.79 2.92
N GLU A 59 -9.49 -21.19 3.33
CA GLU A 59 -9.47 -20.10 4.32
C GLU A 59 -10.25 -18.87 3.83
N LEU A 60 -10.09 -18.50 2.56
CA LEU A 60 -10.86 -17.41 1.94
C LEU A 60 -12.36 -17.69 1.98
N ARG A 61 -12.78 -18.93 1.66
CA ARG A 61 -14.19 -19.35 1.73
C ARG A 61 -14.71 -19.28 3.17
N MET A 62 -13.96 -19.80 4.14
CA MET A 62 -14.38 -19.80 5.55
C MET A 62 -14.56 -18.37 6.08
N ALA A 63 -13.63 -17.48 5.76
CA ALA A 63 -13.73 -16.07 6.09
C ALA A 63 -14.94 -15.38 5.40
N ALA A 64 -15.28 -15.76 4.17
CA ALA A 64 -16.44 -15.21 3.47
C ALA A 64 -17.76 -15.67 4.13
N LEU A 65 -17.86 -16.95 4.50
CA LEU A 65 -19.04 -17.49 5.20
C LEU A 65 -19.25 -16.82 6.56
N GLN A 66 -18.17 -16.56 7.30
CA GLN A 66 -18.26 -15.84 8.58
C GLN A 66 -18.86 -14.43 8.42
N GLN A 67 -18.63 -13.76 7.31
CA GLN A 67 -19.20 -12.43 7.05
C GLN A 67 -20.65 -12.47 6.61
N LEU A 68 -21.03 -13.47 5.80
CA LEU A 68 -22.43 -13.72 5.45
C LEU A 68 -23.25 -13.99 6.72
N ASN A 69 -22.80 -14.92 7.56
CA ASN A 69 -23.49 -15.26 8.80
C ASN A 69 -23.57 -14.09 9.80
N ALA A 70 -22.58 -13.18 9.80
CA ALA A 70 -22.58 -11.99 10.65
C ALA A 70 -23.58 -10.91 10.19
N THR A 71 -24.01 -10.94 8.93
CA THR A 71 -24.98 -9.98 8.36
C THR A 71 -26.42 -10.44 8.59
N ASP A 72 -26.65 -11.76 8.68
CA ASP A 72 -27.97 -12.35 8.91
C ASP A 72 -28.41 -12.34 10.39
N THR A 73 -27.51 -12.15 11.35
CA THR A 73 -27.83 -12.12 12.79
C THR A 73 -28.31 -10.76 13.33
N THR A 74 -29.18 -10.06 12.59
CA THR A 74 -29.98 -8.97 13.20
C THR A 74 -31.17 -9.54 13.99
N ASP A 75 -31.44 -10.85 13.92
CA ASP A 75 -32.42 -11.51 14.79
C ASP A 75 -31.84 -12.76 15.48
N GLN A 76 -31.52 -12.55 16.76
CA GLN A 76 -31.65 -13.46 17.90
C GLN A 76 -30.82 -14.77 17.99
N SER A 77 -29.96 -14.73 19.02
CA SER A 77 -29.69 -15.75 20.06
C SER A 77 -28.81 -16.97 19.78
N ASP A 78 -27.76 -17.05 20.62
CA ASP A 78 -27.18 -18.24 21.24
C ASP A 78 -26.51 -19.32 20.38
N ALA A 79 -25.29 -19.02 19.93
CA ALA A 79 -24.24 -20.04 19.82
C ALA A 79 -22.85 -19.39 19.97
N ALA A 80 -22.42 -19.23 21.22
CA ALA A 80 -21.01 -18.99 21.51
C ALA A 80 -20.21 -20.24 21.13
N GLN A 81 -19.22 -20.13 20.22
CA GLN A 81 -17.92 -20.78 20.40
C GLN A 81 -16.86 -20.41 19.33
N TYR A 82 -15.72 -19.93 19.86
CA TYR A 82 -14.40 -19.74 19.27
C TYR A 82 -14.24 -18.67 18.17
N GLN A 83 -14.43 -17.41 18.53
CA GLN A 83 -13.72 -16.31 17.87
C GLN A 83 -12.59 -15.82 18.77
N MET A 84 -11.35 -15.95 18.29
CA MET A 84 -10.24 -15.21 18.90
C MET A 84 -10.55 -13.71 18.82
N PRO A 85 -10.24 -12.93 19.86
CA PRO A 85 -10.49 -11.50 19.86
C PRO A 85 -9.50 -10.84 18.89
N VAL A 86 -9.89 -10.73 17.63
CA VAL A 86 -9.26 -9.77 16.74
C VAL A 86 -9.78 -8.42 17.20
N ILE A 87 -8.99 -7.74 18.03
CA ILE A 87 -9.08 -6.29 18.21
C ILE A 87 -9.29 -5.73 16.81
N ASN A 88 -10.43 -5.10 16.55
CA ASN A 88 -10.70 -4.40 15.31
C ASN A 88 -10.18 -2.97 15.53
N PRO A 89 -8.95 -2.60 15.14
CA PRO A 89 -8.60 -1.19 15.03
C PRO A 89 -9.13 -0.78 13.65
N ARG A 90 -10.47 -0.71 13.52
CA ARG A 90 -11.11 -0.38 12.25
C ARG A 90 -10.80 1.09 11.92
N MET A 91 -9.80 1.29 11.08
CA MET A 91 -9.69 2.48 10.27
C MET A 91 -10.63 2.23 9.09
N GLU A 92 -11.86 2.75 9.17
CA GLU A 92 -12.73 2.88 8.00
C GLU A 92 -12.13 3.98 7.13
N TRP A 93 -11.58 3.58 5.99
CA TRP A 93 -11.07 4.52 5.00
C TRP A 93 -12.26 5.11 4.25
N ASP A 94 -12.49 6.41 4.39
CA ASP A 94 -13.57 7.15 3.70
C ASP A 94 -13.37 7.16 2.16
N GLU A 95 -12.12 7.00 1.71
CA GLU A 95 -11.72 6.96 0.31
C GLU A 95 -11.13 5.59 -0.09
N PRO A 96 -11.38 5.11 -1.32
CA PRO A 96 -10.80 3.85 -1.80
C PRO A 96 -9.27 3.89 -1.84
N LEU A 97 -8.67 2.72 -1.60
CA LEU A 97 -7.23 2.55 -1.72
C LEU A 97 -6.71 2.82 -3.14
N VAL A 98 -5.47 3.27 -3.20
CA VAL A 98 -4.74 3.48 -4.45
C VAL A 98 -4.44 2.13 -5.14
N THR A 99 -4.55 2.11 -6.46
CA THR A 99 -4.28 0.89 -7.25
C THR A 99 -2.78 0.61 -7.34
N GLN A 100 -2.43 -0.66 -7.60
CA GLN A 100 -1.03 -1.05 -7.85
C GLN A 100 -0.40 -0.28 -9.02
N GLN A 101 -1.16 -0.02 -10.08
CA GLN A 101 -0.67 0.74 -11.22
C GLN A 101 -0.28 2.18 -10.84
N HIS A 102 -1.08 2.84 -9.99
CA HIS A 102 -0.73 4.17 -9.46
C HIS A 102 0.51 4.10 -8.55
N MET A 103 0.63 3.09 -7.70
CA MET A 103 1.84 2.90 -6.89
C MET A 103 3.08 2.65 -7.74
N GLN A 104 2.96 1.95 -8.86
CA GLN A 104 4.06 1.72 -9.78
C GLN A 104 4.55 3.03 -10.45
N ALA A 105 3.65 4.00 -10.64
CA ALA A 105 4.01 5.37 -11.05
C ALA A 105 4.46 6.27 -9.89
N PHE A 106 4.09 5.94 -8.65
CA PHE A 106 4.49 6.65 -7.44
C PHE A 106 5.99 6.53 -7.17
N TYR A 107 6.52 5.30 -7.19
CA TYR A 107 7.91 5.04 -6.80
C TYR A 107 8.94 5.78 -7.66
N PRO A 108 8.87 5.79 -9.00
CA PRO A 108 9.82 6.52 -9.83
C PRO A 108 9.80 8.02 -9.57
N HIS A 109 8.63 8.60 -9.30
CA HIS A 109 8.52 10.04 -9.00
C HIS A 109 9.13 10.38 -7.64
N LEU A 110 8.91 9.54 -6.62
CA LEU A 110 9.55 9.69 -5.32
C LEU A 110 11.08 9.58 -5.45
N GLU A 111 11.57 8.56 -6.14
CA GLU A 111 13.01 8.34 -6.38
C GLU A 111 13.64 9.51 -7.16
N GLN A 112 12.96 10.01 -8.19
CA GLN A 112 13.41 11.17 -8.95
C GLN A 112 13.48 12.42 -8.07
N MET A 113 12.45 12.71 -7.28
CA MET A 113 12.44 13.86 -6.38
C MET A 113 13.60 13.76 -5.37
N LEU A 114 13.81 12.60 -4.75
CA LEU A 114 14.89 12.37 -3.80
C LEU A 114 16.29 12.51 -4.45
N SER A 115 16.44 12.12 -5.71
CA SER A 115 17.67 12.34 -6.47
C SER A 115 17.88 13.81 -6.80
N GLU A 116 16.83 14.54 -7.18
CA GLU A 116 16.92 15.98 -7.53
C GLU A 116 17.29 16.85 -6.33
N ILE A 117 16.95 16.42 -5.11
CA ILE A 117 17.38 17.10 -3.87
C ILE A 117 18.70 16.54 -3.30
N GLU A 118 19.42 15.72 -4.08
CA GLU A 118 20.71 15.12 -3.71
C GLU A 118 20.66 14.25 -2.43
N PHE A 119 19.49 13.68 -2.08
CA PHE A 119 19.35 12.81 -0.91
C PHE A 119 20.06 11.46 -1.09
N PHE A 120 20.10 10.96 -2.33
CA PHE A 120 20.85 9.76 -2.69
C PHE A 120 21.38 9.84 -4.13
N ASP A 121 22.42 9.07 -4.42
CA ASP A 121 22.98 8.92 -5.76
C ASP A 121 22.26 7.79 -6.53
N PRO A 122 21.62 8.07 -7.67
CA PRO A 122 21.00 7.06 -8.54
C PRO A 122 21.97 6.00 -9.05
N GLN A 123 23.28 6.30 -9.13
CA GLN A 123 24.29 5.33 -9.53
C GLN A 123 24.68 4.38 -8.39
N ASN A 124 24.40 4.76 -7.14
CA ASN A 124 24.59 3.91 -5.97
C ASN A 124 23.41 3.98 -4.98
N PRO A 125 22.23 3.48 -5.37
CA PRO A 125 21.00 3.63 -4.59
C PRO A 125 20.94 2.72 -3.36
N ARG A 126 21.92 1.79 -3.21
CA ARG A 126 21.95 0.76 -2.17
C ARG A 126 20.57 0.06 -2.07
N LEU A 127 19.97 0.02 -0.88
CA LEU A 127 18.68 -0.63 -0.61
C LEU A 127 17.52 0.38 -0.48
N LEU A 128 17.75 1.64 -0.81
CA LEU A 128 16.79 2.71 -0.53
C LEU A 128 15.49 2.55 -1.34
N PRO A 129 15.51 2.32 -2.67
CA PRO A 129 14.28 2.04 -3.43
C PRO A 129 13.48 0.86 -2.89
N LEU A 130 14.16 -0.24 -2.53
CA LEU A 130 13.53 -1.42 -1.97
C LEU A 130 12.86 -1.13 -0.61
N ARG A 131 13.53 -0.35 0.25
CA ARG A 131 12.98 0.06 1.55
C ARG A 131 11.77 0.98 1.39
N LEU A 132 11.81 1.92 0.45
CA LEU A 132 10.67 2.81 0.16
C LEU A 132 9.48 2.02 -0.37
N ARG A 133 9.70 1.09 -1.31
CA ARG A 133 8.64 0.20 -1.81
C ARG A 133 7.99 -0.61 -0.70
N ARG A 134 8.79 -1.21 0.19
CA ARG A 134 8.28 -1.95 1.35
C ARG A 134 7.55 -1.05 2.36
N LEU A 135 8.02 0.18 2.56
CA LEU A 135 7.37 1.13 3.47
C LEU A 135 5.98 1.48 2.96
N PHE A 136 5.88 2.03 1.75
CA PHE A 136 4.60 2.47 1.19
C PHE A 136 3.69 1.31 0.78
N GLY A 137 4.25 0.13 0.45
CA GLY A 137 3.47 -1.09 0.22
C GLY A 137 2.70 -1.57 1.45
N ARG A 138 3.19 -1.25 2.66
CA ARG A 138 2.51 -1.58 3.94
C ARG A 138 1.55 -0.50 4.43
N ILE A 139 1.79 0.76 4.07
CA ILE A 139 0.98 1.90 4.53
C ILE A 139 -0.41 1.87 3.87
N GLN A 140 -0.56 1.24 2.70
CA GLN A 140 -1.83 1.16 1.96
C GLN A 140 -2.51 2.53 1.80
N LEU A 141 -1.91 3.40 0.99
CA LEU A 141 -2.41 4.76 0.79
C LEU A 141 -3.82 4.78 0.18
N ASP A 142 -4.63 5.73 0.59
CA ASP A 142 -5.85 6.09 -0.14
C ASP A 142 -5.53 6.98 -1.37
N ARG A 143 -6.55 7.29 -2.16
CA ARG A 143 -6.39 8.16 -3.35
C ARG A 143 -6.03 9.60 -3.01
N MET A 144 -6.51 10.15 -1.89
CA MET A 144 -6.24 11.52 -1.48
C MET A 144 -4.81 11.66 -0.95
N GLU A 145 -4.36 10.74 -0.12
CA GLU A 145 -2.99 10.65 0.40
C GLU A 145 -1.99 10.47 -0.75
N TYR A 146 -2.28 9.61 -1.73
CA TYR A 146 -1.48 9.48 -2.93
C TYR A 146 -1.34 10.81 -3.67
N GLN A 147 -2.45 11.52 -3.90
CA GLN A 147 -2.46 12.82 -4.58
C GLN A 147 -1.71 13.91 -3.79
N LEU A 148 -1.90 13.93 -2.47
CA LEU A 148 -1.21 14.83 -1.55
C LEU A 148 0.30 14.65 -1.64
N LEU A 149 0.78 13.40 -1.51
CA LEU A 149 2.21 13.08 -1.60
C LEU A 149 2.77 13.42 -2.98
N ARG A 150 2.06 13.08 -4.06
CA ARG A 150 2.45 13.48 -5.43
C ARG A 150 2.56 14.99 -5.56
N GLY A 151 1.63 15.75 -4.98
CA GLY A 151 1.66 17.22 -4.96
C GLY A 151 2.86 17.77 -4.20
N ILE A 152 3.18 17.17 -3.04
CA ILE A 152 4.37 17.52 -2.26
C ILE A 152 5.64 17.29 -3.11
N PHE A 153 5.77 16.13 -3.75
CA PHE A 153 6.95 15.82 -4.57
C PHE A 153 7.13 16.83 -5.71
N THR A 154 6.06 17.11 -6.46
CA THR A 154 6.08 18.11 -7.53
C THR A 154 6.53 19.48 -7.02
N ARG A 155 6.05 19.89 -5.85
CA ARG A 155 6.39 21.19 -5.27
C ARG A 155 7.84 21.25 -4.78
N VAL A 156 8.34 20.17 -4.19
CA VAL A 156 9.76 20.05 -3.81
C VAL A 156 10.65 20.12 -5.05
N GLN A 157 10.30 19.40 -6.12
CA GLN A 157 11.05 19.46 -7.39
C GLN A 157 11.04 20.86 -8.01
N ALA A 158 9.90 21.57 -7.99
CA ALA A 158 9.80 22.93 -8.49
C ALA A 158 10.66 23.92 -7.69
N LEU A 159 10.78 23.71 -6.37
CA LEU A 159 11.68 24.48 -5.51
C LEU A 159 13.15 24.18 -5.83
N ALA A 160 13.52 22.89 -5.97
CA ALA A 160 14.88 22.49 -6.31
C ALA A 160 15.33 23.05 -7.67
N LYS A 161 14.42 23.14 -8.65
CA LYS A 161 14.68 23.70 -9.99
C LYS A 161 14.60 25.22 -10.06
N GLY A 162 14.24 25.90 -8.97
CA GLY A 162 14.05 27.36 -8.95
C GLY A 162 12.88 27.88 -9.81
N THR A 163 11.98 27.00 -10.25
CA THR A 163 10.82 27.36 -11.10
C THR A 163 9.59 27.75 -10.28
N TRP A 164 9.62 27.51 -8.97
CA TRP A 164 8.53 27.86 -8.07
C TRP A 164 8.56 29.34 -7.69
N HIS A 165 7.48 30.05 -8.01
CA HIS A 165 7.27 31.45 -7.64
C HIS A 165 6.19 31.53 -6.56
N SER A 166 6.59 31.63 -5.29
CA SER A 166 5.64 31.84 -4.19
C SER A 166 4.91 33.17 -4.39
N GLN A 167 3.59 33.18 -4.22
CA GLN A 167 2.75 34.38 -4.33
C GLN A 167 3.23 35.51 -3.38
N ASN A 168 3.88 35.17 -2.25
CA ASN A 168 4.49 36.16 -1.35
C ASN A 168 5.70 36.90 -1.95
N SER A 169 6.38 36.31 -2.94
CA SER A 169 7.55 36.93 -3.60
C SER A 169 7.13 38.06 -4.56
N GLN A 170 5.90 38.02 -5.07
CA GLN A 170 5.32 39.09 -5.90
C GLN A 170 4.71 40.23 -5.06
N ALA A 171 4.17 39.92 -3.88
CA ALA A 171 3.65 40.93 -2.96
C ALA A 171 4.76 41.83 -2.39
N HIS A 172 5.92 41.28 -2.01
CA HIS A 172 7.05 42.09 -1.53
C HIS A 172 7.72 42.95 -2.61
N ARG A 173 7.71 42.54 -3.89
CA ARG A 173 8.22 43.38 -4.99
C ARG A 173 7.34 44.61 -5.25
N LYS A 174 6.02 44.50 -5.10
CA LYS A 174 5.10 45.63 -5.35
C LYS A 174 5.10 46.70 -4.24
N THR A 175 5.53 46.37 -3.02
CA THR A 175 5.58 47.34 -1.90
C THR A 175 6.85 48.18 -1.88
N GLN A 176 7.90 47.82 -2.62
CA GLN A 176 9.18 48.57 -2.66
C GLN A 176 9.29 49.54 -3.86
N GLU A 177 8.36 49.54 -4.80
CA GLU A 177 8.40 50.38 -6.02
C GLU A 177 7.44 51.58 -6.02
N GLN A 178 6.85 51.96 -4.87
CA GLN A 178 6.13 53.23 -4.76
C GLN A 178 7.08 54.34 -4.30
N PRO A 179 7.48 55.30 -5.17
CA PRO A 179 8.19 56.49 -4.74
C PRO A 179 7.26 57.36 -3.89
N HIS A 180 7.82 57.91 -2.82
CA HIS A 180 7.20 58.92 -1.99
C HIS A 180 7.19 60.23 -2.81
N ASP A 181 6.02 60.59 -3.35
CA ASP A 181 5.68 61.98 -3.71
C ASP A 181 5.09 62.70 -2.48
#